data_AF-A0AAW2LPJ5-F1
#
_entry.id   AF-A0AAW2LPJ5-F1
#
_cell.length_a   1.000
_cell.length_b   1.000
_cell.length_c   1.000
_cell.angle_alpha   90.00
_cell.angle_beta   90.00
_cell.angle_gamma   90.00
#
_symmetry.space_group_name_H-M   'P 1'
#
loop_
_entity.id
_entity.type
_entity.pdbx_description
1 polymer ?
#
loop_
_entity_poly.entity_id
_entity_poly.type
_entity_poly.pdbx_seq_one_letter_code
_entity_poly.pdbx_strand_id
1 'polypeptide(L)'
;MKFCNTLTYSRSLTPLKIIRTTTIPKMALLQSRVYEARMDLLRAVIVGAEGTPYHDGLFFFDVFFPSSYPNVPPHVHYHSGGLRINPNLYNCGKVCLSLLNTWSGSQKEKWIPGVSTMLQVLVSIQGLILNAKPYFNEPGYANLSGSISGEKKSLEYNERTFIYSLQTMVYNMRRPPKYFEDFVVGHFCKHGRDILVSCKAYLDGAQVGCLAKGGVQDVDEGDKSCSQQFKNNLAEFITILVNTFLEIGAKDCQEFLPLAQKETGQATTAPRPMNLYN
;
A
#
# COMPACT_ATOMS: atom_id res chain seq x y z
N MET A 1 28.10 -3.47 17.95
CA MET A 1 27.27 -2.24 18.05
C MET A 1 26.21 -2.47 19.12
N LYS A 2 26.28 -1.76 20.24
CA LYS A 2 25.31 -1.89 21.34
C LYS A 2 24.27 -0.78 21.21
N PHE A 3 22.99 -1.14 21.12
CA PHE A 3 21.87 -0.20 21.12
C PHE A 3 21.51 0.15 22.57
N CYS A 4 21.45 1.44 22.88
CA CYS A 4 21.05 1.94 24.19
C CYS A 4 19.54 2.16 24.22
N ASN A 5 18.84 1.37 25.05
CA ASN A 5 17.46 1.62 25.45
C ASN A 5 17.50 2.56 26.65
N THR A 6 17.10 3.83 26.50
CA THR A 6 16.37 4.70 27.48
C THR A 6 16.35 6.16 26.98
N LEU A 7 15.20 6.81 27.13
CA LEU A 7 14.85 8.16 26.69
C LEU A 7 15.37 9.26 27.64
N THR A 8 15.84 10.38 27.06
CA THR A 8 15.84 11.69 27.72
C THR A 8 15.58 12.78 26.66
N TYR A 9 14.61 13.65 26.94
CA TYR A 9 14.19 14.77 26.10
C TYR A 9 15.06 16.00 26.41
N SER A 10 15.62 16.63 25.37
CA SER A 10 16.32 17.92 25.46
C SER A 10 15.87 18.81 24.31
N ARG A 11 15.34 20.00 24.64
CA ARG A 11 14.95 21.06 23.72
C ARG A 11 16.18 21.85 23.25
N SER A 12 16.98 21.28 22.37
CA SER A 12 17.89 22.05 21.51
C SER A 12 18.56 21.14 20.49
N LEU A 13 18.33 21.43 19.21
CA LEU A 13 19.17 21.04 18.06
C LEU A 13 19.59 19.56 18.01
N THR A 14 18.70 18.68 17.53
CA THR A 14 19.07 17.37 16.95
C THR A 14 17.89 16.83 16.13
N PRO A 15 18.01 16.60 14.81
CA PRO A 15 16.94 15.95 14.06
C PRO A 15 16.95 14.45 14.39
N LEU A 16 16.02 14.03 15.26
CA LEU A 16 15.39 12.72 15.13
C LEU A 16 16.31 11.48 15.25
N LYS A 17 16.77 11.20 16.48
CA LYS A 17 16.96 9.80 16.90
C LYS A 17 15.62 9.09 16.73
N ILE A 18 15.63 7.93 16.04
CA ILE A 18 14.53 6.96 15.83
C ILE A 18 13.19 7.47 16.39
N ILE A 19 12.30 7.93 15.51
CA ILE A 19 10.90 8.18 15.89
C ILE A 19 10.25 6.82 16.17
N ARG A 20 10.47 6.29 17.38
CA ARG A 20 9.53 5.41 18.07
C ARG A 20 8.64 6.34 18.89
N THR A 21 7.77 7.09 18.23
CA THR A 21 6.73 7.84 18.93
C THR A 21 5.69 6.86 19.43
N THR A 22 5.74 6.63 20.74
CA THR A 22 4.63 6.16 21.55
C THR A 22 3.37 6.95 21.15
N THR A 23 2.28 6.22 20.85
CA THR A 23 0.95 6.75 20.51
C THR A 23 0.76 7.25 19.07
N ILE A 24 1.17 6.46 18.09
CA ILE A 24 0.53 6.47 16.76
C ILE A 24 -0.79 5.69 16.91
N PRO A 25 -1.95 6.14 16.36
CA PRO A 25 -3.17 5.34 16.37
C PRO A 25 -2.86 3.91 15.91
N LYS A 26 -3.43 2.91 16.59
CA LYS A 26 -3.18 1.46 16.41
C LYS A 26 -3.23 0.95 14.96
N MET A 27 -3.66 1.78 14.01
CA MET A 27 -3.85 1.49 12.60
C MET A 27 -2.65 1.84 11.71
N ALA A 28 -1.58 2.42 12.25
CA ALA A 28 -0.41 2.83 11.46
C ALA A 28 0.90 2.43 12.12
N LEU A 29 1.52 1.34 11.66
CA LEU A 29 2.91 1.06 11.99
C LEU A 29 3.81 1.90 11.07
N LEU A 30 4.09 3.13 11.48
CA LEU A 30 5.07 3.99 10.83
C LEU A 30 6.45 3.67 11.41
N GLN A 31 7.30 2.98 10.65
CA GLN A 31 8.71 2.82 10.98
C GLN A 31 9.54 3.77 10.15
N SER A 32 10.38 4.58 10.82
CA SER A 32 11.32 5.45 10.14
C SER A 32 12.76 5.25 10.58
N ARG A 33 13.69 5.51 9.66
CA ARG A 33 15.14 5.47 9.90
C ARG A 33 15.77 6.73 9.33
N VAL A 34 16.64 7.35 10.13
CA VAL A 34 17.48 8.47 9.72
C VAL A 34 18.86 7.91 9.40
N TYR A 35 19.47 8.37 8.32
CA TYR A 35 20.83 7.95 7.95
C TYR A 35 21.82 8.63 8.90
N GLU A 36 22.64 7.87 9.62
CA GLU A 36 23.54 8.40 10.67
C GLU A 36 24.49 9.52 10.18
N ALA A 37 24.83 9.51 8.88
CA ALA A 37 25.67 10.53 8.24
C ALA A 37 24.88 11.63 7.49
N ARG A 38 23.56 11.45 7.31
CA ARG A 38 22.68 12.30 6.49
C ARG A 38 21.34 12.49 7.19
N MET A 39 21.32 13.44 8.13
CA MET A 39 20.14 13.80 8.93
C MET A 39 19.02 14.46 8.10
N ASP A 40 19.34 14.82 6.86
CA ASP A 40 18.45 15.32 5.82
C ASP A 40 17.74 14.20 5.03
N LEU A 41 18.03 12.93 5.32
CA LEU A 41 17.39 11.78 4.69
C LEU A 41 16.62 10.94 5.70
N LEU A 42 15.38 10.62 5.36
CA LEU A 42 14.48 9.78 6.14
C LEU A 42 13.82 8.76 5.21
N ARG A 43 13.82 7.49 5.60
CA ARG A 43 12.96 6.48 4.97
C ARG A 43 11.79 6.17 5.89
N ALA A 44 10.57 6.21 5.36
CA ALA A 44 9.35 5.83 6.05
C ALA A 44 8.71 4.63 5.35
N VAL A 45 8.03 3.79 6.13
CA VAL A 45 7.14 2.75 5.63
C VAL A 45 5.74 2.97 6.19
N ILE A 46 4.72 2.83 5.34
CA ILE A 46 3.31 2.84 5.72
C ILE A 46 2.77 1.44 5.46
N VAL A 47 2.18 0.83 6.48
CA VAL A 47 1.42 -0.41 6.33
C VAL A 47 0.03 -0.04 5.81
N GLY A 48 -0.41 -0.67 4.72
CA GLY A 48 -1.75 -0.45 4.19
C GLY A 48 -2.81 -0.86 5.20
N ALA A 49 -3.81 0.01 5.37
CA ALA A 49 -4.84 -0.19 6.37
C ALA A 49 -5.82 -1.28 5.95
N GLU A 50 -6.35 -1.96 6.94
CA GLU A 50 -7.54 -2.79 6.80
C GLU A 50 -8.72 -1.98 6.25
N GLY A 51 -9.65 -2.62 5.54
CA GLY A 51 -10.73 -1.90 4.87
C GLY A 51 -10.35 -1.31 3.50
N THR A 52 -9.09 -1.42 3.08
CA THR A 52 -8.58 -0.80 1.84
C THR A 52 -7.98 -1.84 0.90
N PRO A 53 -7.91 -1.58 -0.42
CA PRO A 53 -7.20 -2.48 -1.35
C PRO A 53 -5.68 -2.55 -1.11
N TYR A 54 -5.16 -1.77 -0.14
CA TYR A 54 -3.76 -1.72 0.24
C TYR A 54 -3.42 -2.61 1.43
N HIS A 55 -4.42 -3.22 2.08
CA HIS A 55 -4.28 -3.90 3.37
C HIS A 55 -3.06 -4.85 3.43
N ASP A 56 -2.36 -4.83 4.56
CA ASP A 56 -1.12 -5.58 4.87
C ASP A 56 0.08 -5.29 3.94
N GLY A 57 -0.07 -4.46 2.90
CA GLY A 57 1.01 -4.04 2.02
C GLY A 57 2.00 -3.12 2.74
N LEU A 58 3.27 -3.17 2.33
CA LEU A 58 4.31 -2.25 2.81
C LEU A 58 4.62 -1.21 1.73
N PHE A 59 4.37 0.07 2.02
CA PHE A 59 4.59 1.17 1.09
C PHE A 59 5.74 2.05 1.58
N PHE A 60 6.86 2.04 0.87
CA PHE A 60 8.08 2.75 1.25
C PHE A 60 8.19 4.12 0.60
N PHE A 61 8.64 5.09 1.38
CA PHE A 61 8.83 6.47 0.98
C PHE A 61 10.20 6.96 1.42
N ASP A 62 11.00 7.46 0.48
CA ASP A 62 12.20 8.22 0.79
C ASP A 62 11.87 9.71 0.86
N VAL A 63 12.41 10.36 1.87
CA VAL A 63 12.18 11.75 2.20
C VAL A 63 13.51 12.47 2.27
N PHE A 64 13.62 13.55 1.53
CA PHE A 64 14.76 14.46 1.56
C PHE A 64 14.33 15.83 2.07
N PHE A 65 15.00 16.32 3.11
CA PHE A 65 14.81 17.65 3.67
C PHE A 65 15.81 18.61 3.02
N PRO A 66 15.38 19.49 2.09
CA PRO A 66 16.28 20.44 1.46
C PRO A 66 16.85 21.44 2.47
N SER A 67 17.93 22.14 2.13
CA SER A 67 18.54 23.17 2.99
C SER A 67 17.60 24.32 3.34
N SER A 68 16.56 24.54 2.53
CA SER A 68 15.51 25.53 2.76
C SER A 68 14.37 25.02 3.64
N TYR A 69 14.38 23.76 4.08
CA TYR A 69 13.42 23.25 5.07
C TYR A 69 13.61 23.96 6.43
N PRO A 70 12.55 24.36 7.15
CA PRO A 70 11.13 24.10 6.88
C PRO A 70 10.41 25.20 6.08
N ASN A 71 11.11 26.15 5.45
CA ASN A 71 10.48 27.19 4.63
C ASN A 71 9.87 26.63 3.34
N VAL A 72 10.34 25.47 2.87
CA VAL A 72 9.73 24.69 1.78
C VAL A 72 9.39 23.28 2.28
N PRO A 73 8.44 22.56 1.66
CA PRO A 73 8.13 21.19 2.03
C PRO A 73 9.31 20.23 1.77
N PRO A 74 9.34 19.07 2.43
CA PRO A 74 10.28 18.01 2.09
C PRO A 74 9.99 17.43 0.71
N HIS A 75 11.00 16.85 0.06
CA HIS A 75 10.82 16.06 -1.15
C HIS A 75 10.52 14.62 -0.78
N VAL A 76 9.42 14.06 -1.28
CA VAL A 76 9.01 12.67 -1.01
C VAL A 76 8.99 11.86 -2.30
N HIS A 77 9.59 10.67 -2.25
CA HIS A 77 9.65 9.72 -3.35
C HIS A 77 9.09 8.36 -2.91
N TYR A 78 8.06 7.90 -3.61
CA TYR A 78 7.45 6.58 -3.40
C TYR A 78 8.24 5.50 -4.14
N HIS A 79 8.54 4.39 -3.46
CA HIS A 79 9.15 3.21 -4.06
C HIS A 79 8.09 2.44 -4.86
N SER A 80 7.86 2.87 -6.10
CA SER A 80 6.75 2.38 -6.92
C SER A 80 6.92 0.98 -7.49
N GLY A 81 8.16 0.50 -7.65
CA GLY A 81 8.43 -0.71 -8.43
C GLY A 81 7.96 -0.63 -9.89
N GLY A 82 7.73 0.59 -10.42
CA GLY A 82 7.15 0.82 -11.74
C GLY A 82 5.62 0.74 -11.81
N LEU A 83 4.92 0.55 -10.69
CA LEU A 83 3.46 0.43 -10.63
C LEU A 83 2.80 1.78 -10.28
N ARG A 84 1.67 2.08 -10.94
CA ARG A 84 0.78 3.21 -10.55
C ARG A 84 -0.40 2.65 -9.75
N ILE A 85 -0.21 2.52 -8.44
CA ILE A 85 -1.18 1.89 -7.53
C ILE A 85 -2.28 2.85 -7.01
N ASN A 86 -2.10 4.15 -7.22
CA ASN A 86 -3.06 5.17 -6.83
C ASN A 86 -2.97 6.37 -7.80
N PRO A 87 -4.04 7.15 -8.03
CA PRO A 87 -3.96 8.34 -8.87
C PRO A 87 -2.89 9.34 -8.40
N ASN A 88 -2.62 9.38 -7.09
CA ASN A 88 -1.62 10.24 -6.47
C ASN A 88 -0.24 9.56 -6.23
N LEU A 89 -0.06 8.28 -6.57
CA LEU A 89 1.21 7.55 -6.47
C LEU A 89 1.63 7.05 -7.85
N TYR A 90 2.58 7.77 -8.46
CA TYR A 90 2.97 7.56 -9.85
C TYR A 90 3.97 6.41 -9.98
N ASN A 91 4.00 5.78 -11.16
CA ASN A 91 4.96 4.74 -11.49
C ASN A 91 6.43 5.21 -11.44
N CYS A 92 6.69 6.51 -11.60
CA CYS A 92 8.01 7.12 -11.44
C CYS A 92 8.35 7.50 -9.98
N GLY A 93 7.47 7.16 -9.03
CA GLY A 93 7.65 7.45 -7.60
C GLY A 93 7.22 8.86 -7.16
N LYS A 94 6.65 9.68 -8.06
CA LYS A 94 6.07 10.98 -7.68
C LYS A 94 4.86 10.78 -6.76
N VAL A 95 4.83 11.53 -5.66
CA VAL A 95 3.70 11.61 -4.71
C VAL A 95 2.98 12.94 -4.90
N CYS A 96 1.68 12.89 -5.17
CA CYS A 96 0.83 14.07 -5.29
C CYS A 96 0.11 14.35 -3.97
N LEU A 97 0.48 15.43 -3.30
CA LEU A 97 -0.16 15.89 -2.07
C LEU A 97 -0.05 17.42 -2.00
N SER A 98 -1.14 18.10 -1.60
CA SER A 98 -1.17 19.56 -1.48
C SER A 98 -0.12 20.07 -0.48
N LEU A 99 0.07 19.36 0.65
CA LEU A 99 1.12 19.62 1.64
C LEU A 99 2.55 19.52 1.07
N LEU A 100 2.75 18.83 -0.05
CA LEU A 100 4.04 18.72 -0.72
C LEU A 100 4.17 19.70 -1.89
N ASN A 101 3.16 20.57 -2.09
CA ASN A 101 3.03 21.44 -3.25
C ASN A 101 3.06 20.70 -4.61
N THR A 102 2.74 19.40 -4.61
CA THR A 102 2.69 18.56 -5.83
C THR A 102 1.26 18.31 -6.31
N TRP A 103 0.27 18.89 -5.64
CA TRP A 103 -1.14 18.80 -5.98
C TRP A 103 -1.87 20.12 -5.70
N SER A 104 -3.05 20.30 -6.31
CA SER A 104 -3.92 21.44 -6.04
C SER A 104 -4.48 21.37 -4.62
N GLY A 105 -4.73 22.54 -4.03
CA GLY A 105 -5.26 22.69 -2.68
C GLY A 105 -5.36 24.17 -2.31
N SER A 106 -6.22 24.47 -1.35
CA SER A 106 -6.33 25.79 -0.73
C SER A 106 -5.04 26.15 0.01
N GLN A 107 -4.87 27.44 0.32
CA GLN A 107 -3.67 27.90 1.02
C GLN A 107 -3.47 27.24 2.39
N LYS A 108 -4.56 26.80 3.04
CA LYS A 108 -4.52 26.10 4.33
C LYS A 108 -4.11 24.62 4.20
N GLU A 109 -4.23 24.05 3.02
CA GLU A 109 -3.87 22.65 2.73
C GLU A 109 -2.45 22.51 2.16
N LYS A 110 -1.83 23.63 1.77
CA LYS A 110 -0.44 23.68 1.32
C LYS A 110 0.52 23.71 2.50
N TRP A 111 1.80 23.49 2.22
CA TRP A 111 2.86 23.58 3.22
C TRP A 111 2.91 24.97 3.88
N ILE A 112 2.84 25.02 5.21
CA ILE A 112 2.95 26.23 6.00
C ILE A 112 4.27 26.17 6.80
N PRO A 113 5.26 27.04 6.52
CA PRO A 113 6.52 27.09 7.25
C PRO A 113 6.34 27.20 8.75
N GLY A 114 7.07 26.38 9.52
CA GLY A 114 7.02 26.37 10.98
C GLY A 114 5.75 25.77 11.60
N VAL A 115 4.74 25.41 10.79
CA VAL A 115 3.48 24.80 11.25
C VAL A 115 3.32 23.37 10.72
N SER A 116 3.55 23.17 9.41
CA SER A 116 3.46 21.86 8.79
C SER A 116 4.59 20.95 9.24
N THR A 117 4.31 19.65 9.36
CA THR A 117 5.24 18.63 9.85
C THR A 117 5.30 17.43 8.92
N MET A 118 6.43 16.70 8.97
CA MET A 118 6.55 15.43 8.25
C MET A 118 5.51 14.39 8.74
N LEU A 119 5.11 14.43 10.01
CA LEU A 119 4.05 13.56 10.53
C LEU A 119 2.73 13.82 9.82
N GLN A 120 2.33 15.08 9.63
CA GLN A 120 1.13 15.42 8.88
C GLN A 120 1.20 14.90 7.44
N VAL A 121 2.35 15.01 6.77
CA VAL A 121 2.55 14.44 5.43
C VAL A 121 2.30 12.92 5.44
N LEU A 122 2.90 12.17 6.37
CA LEU A 122 2.74 10.71 6.44
C LEU A 122 1.29 10.29 6.77
N VAL A 123 0.64 11.00 7.69
CA VAL A 123 -0.77 10.78 8.04
C VAL A 123 -1.69 11.11 6.85
N SER A 124 -1.40 12.18 6.11
CA SER A 124 -2.15 12.52 4.90
C SER A 124 -1.97 11.49 3.78
N ILE A 125 -0.77 10.94 3.59
CA ILE A 125 -0.58 9.83 2.64
C ILE A 125 -1.43 8.63 3.06
N GLN A 126 -1.40 8.26 4.34
CA GLN A 126 -2.17 7.11 4.82
C GLN A 126 -3.69 7.33 4.68
N GLY A 127 -4.21 8.48 5.12
CA GLY A 127 -5.64 8.73 5.19
C GLY A 127 -6.27 9.20 3.89
N LEU A 128 -5.55 9.98 3.07
CA LEU A 128 -6.09 10.57 1.84
C LEU A 128 -5.71 9.77 0.60
N ILE A 129 -4.51 9.18 0.57
CA ILE A 129 -4.03 8.45 -0.62
C ILE A 129 -4.37 6.97 -0.49
N LEU A 130 -3.91 6.30 0.57
CA LEU A 130 -4.08 4.85 0.78
C LEU A 130 -5.43 4.51 1.43
N ASN A 131 -6.52 5.07 0.89
CA ASN A 131 -7.88 4.93 1.43
C ASN A 131 -8.68 3.76 0.80
N ALA A 132 -9.93 3.56 1.26
CA ALA A 132 -10.78 2.44 0.82
C ALA A 132 -11.34 2.57 -0.62
N LYS A 133 -11.43 3.79 -1.16
CA LYS A 133 -11.99 4.08 -2.49
C LYS A 133 -11.06 5.00 -3.31
N PRO A 134 -9.82 4.54 -3.62
CA PRO A 134 -8.80 5.35 -4.29
C PRO A 134 -9.17 5.81 -5.71
N TYR A 135 -10.19 5.21 -6.34
CA TYR A 135 -10.73 5.69 -7.62
C TYR A 135 -11.14 7.17 -7.56
N PHE A 136 -11.72 7.62 -6.45
CA PHE A 136 -12.20 8.99 -6.29
C PHE A 136 -11.07 10.01 -6.02
N ASN A 137 -9.83 9.54 -5.88
CA ASN A 137 -8.67 10.42 -5.77
C ASN A 137 -8.28 11.04 -7.13
N GLU A 138 -8.78 10.50 -8.25
CA GLU A 138 -8.56 11.08 -9.58
C GLU A 138 -9.27 12.44 -9.70
N PRO A 139 -8.63 13.49 -10.26
CA PRO A 139 -9.25 14.78 -10.46
C PRO A 139 -10.58 14.69 -11.19
N GLY A 140 -11.60 15.35 -10.63
CA GLY A 140 -12.94 15.39 -11.21
C GLY A 140 -13.82 14.19 -10.91
N TYR A 141 -13.31 13.13 -10.26
CA TYR A 141 -14.11 11.93 -9.97
C TYR A 141 -14.77 11.97 -8.59
N ALA A 142 -14.34 12.86 -7.70
CA ALA A 142 -14.92 13.01 -6.35
C ALA A 142 -16.46 13.14 -6.35
N ASN A 143 -17.03 13.90 -7.29
CA ASN A 143 -18.48 14.10 -7.42
C ASN A 143 -19.26 12.86 -7.87
N LEU A 144 -18.57 11.80 -8.31
CA LEU A 144 -19.17 10.53 -8.69
C LEU A 144 -19.36 9.60 -7.49
N SER A 145 -18.76 9.92 -6.33
CA SER A 145 -18.93 9.16 -5.09
C SER A 145 -20.40 9.07 -4.72
N GLY A 146 -20.88 7.87 -4.37
CA GLY A 146 -22.29 7.59 -4.08
C GLY A 146 -23.19 7.38 -5.30
N SER A 147 -22.73 7.66 -6.53
CA SER A 147 -23.48 7.29 -7.75
C SER A 147 -23.28 5.81 -8.08
N ILE A 148 -24.31 5.15 -8.62
CA ILE A 148 -24.22 3.73 -9.01
C ILE A 148 -23.02 3.46 -9.95
N SER A 149 -22.84 4.33 -10.95
CA SER A 149 -21.72 4.19 -11.90
C SER A 149 -20.36 4.44 -11.25
N GLY A 150 -20.26 5.44 -10.36
CA GLY A 150 -19.01 5.75 -9.66
C GLY A 150 -18.61 4.65 -8.69
N GLU A 151 -19.56 4.11 -7.92
CA GLU A 151 -19.32 3.00 -6.99
C GLU A 151 -18.90 1.72 -7.72
N LYS A 152 -19.55 1.40 -8.85
CA LYS A 152 -19.12 0.26 -9.70
C LYS A 152 -17.68 0.42 -10.18
N LYS A 153 -17.31 1.58 -10.70
CA LYS A 153 -15.92 1.87 -11.14
C LYS A 153 -14.93 1.85 -9.98
N SER A 154 -15.36 2.27 -8.79
CA SER A 154 -14.52 2.19 -7.58
C SER A 154 -14.21 0.75 -7.21
N LEU A 155 -15.17 -0.16 -7.30
CA LEU A 155 -14.95 -1.59 -7.03
C LEU A 155 -13.97 -2.22 -8.04
N GLU A 156 -14.17 -1.96 -9.34
CA GLU A 156 -13.24 -2.40 -10.41
C GLU A 156 -11.82 -1.84 -10.19
N TYR A 157 -11.71 -0.58 -9.73
CA TYR A 157 -10.43 0.02 -9.41
C TYR A 157 -9.77 -0.65 -8.19
N ASN A 158 -10.55 -0.99 -7.15
CA ASN A 158 -10.05 -1.69 -5.95
C ASN A 158 -9.47 -3.05 -6.30
N GLU A 159 -10.15 -3.82 -7.16
CA GLU A 159 -9.68 -5.11 -7.66
C GLU A 159 -8.28 -5.00 -8.30
N ARG A 160 -8.11 -4.08 -9.25
CA ARG A 160 -6.81 -3.84 -9.89
C ARG A 160 -5.76 -3.36 -8.89
N THR A 161 -6.15 -2.47 -7.98
CA THR A 161 -5.26 -1.92 -6.95
C THR A 161 -4.73 -3.01 -6.03
N PHE A 162 -5.59 -3.97 -5.64
CA PHE A 162 -5.19 -5.09 -4.81
C PHE A 162 -4.17 -6.00 -5.50
N ILE A 163 -4.34 -6.32 -6.79
CA ILE A 163 -3.32 -7.07 -7.55
C ILE A 163 -1.98 -6.32 -7.56
N TYR A 164 -1.98 -5.01 -7.78
CA TYR A 164 -0.76 -4.20 -7.69
C TYR A 164 -0.18 -4.13 -6.27
N SER A 165 -1.02 -4.18 -5.24
CA SER A 165 -0.58 -4.31 -3.85
C SER A 165 0.17 -5.62 -3.63
N LEU A 166 -0.38 -6.76 -4.09
CA LEU A 166 0.29 -8.06 -4.02
C LEU A 166 1.62 -8.08 -4.80
N GLN A 167 1.65 -7.47 -5.99
CA GLN A 167 2.89 -7.30 -6.76
C GLN A 167 3.93 -6.46 -5.98
N THR A 168 3.49 -5.40 -5.30
CA THR A 168 4.35 -4.58 -4.44
C THR A 168 4.89 -5.38 -3.25
N MET A 169 4.07 -6.25 -2.64
CA MET A 169 4.52 -7.15 -1.57
C MET A 169 5.62 -8.10 -2.06
N VAL A 170 5.42 -8.75 -3.21
CA VAL A 170 6.42 -9.62 -3.84
C VAL A 170 7.70 -8.87 -4.18
N TYR A 171 7.58 -7.65 -4.74
CA TYR A 171 8.71 -6.78 -5.00
C TYR A 171 9.52 -6.49 -3.73
N ASN A 172 8.85 -6.09 -2.65
CA ASN A 172 9.50 -5.79 -1.38
C ASN A 172 10.13 -7.02 -0.73
N MET A 173 9.51 -8.19 -0.80
CA MET A 173 10.10 -9.44 -0.28
C MET A 173 11.36 -9.85 -1.04
N ARG A 174 11.37 -9.68 -2.38
CA ARG A 174 12.52 -10.02 -3.23
C ARG A 174 13.63 -8.98 -3.18
N ARG A 175 13.29 -7.71 -2.94
CA ARG A 175 14.22 -6.58 -2.92
C ARG A 175 13.89 -5.63 -1.77
N PRO A 176 14.03 -6.09 -0.51
CA PRO A 176 13.72 -5.26 0.65
C PRO A 176 14.59 -4.00 0.64
N PRO A 177 14.02 -2.83 0.95
CA PRO A 177 14.82 -1.61 1.08
C PRO A 177 15.90 -1.78 2.14
N LYS A 178 17.10 -1.26 1.84
CA LYS A 178 18.24 -1.33 2.76
C LYS A 178 17.86 -0.91 4.19
N TYR A 179 18.28 -1.70 5.18
CA TYR A 179 17.99 -1.54 6.62
C TYR A 179 16.55 -1.81 7.05
N PHE A 180 15.71 -2.34 6.15
CA PHE A 180 14.35 -2.80 6.43
C PHE A 180 14.16 -4.29 6.13
N GLU A 181 15.23 -5.03 5.84
CA GLU A 181 15.20 -6.46 5.47
C GLU A 181 14.46 -7.28 6.55
N ASP A 182 14.91 -7.22 7.80
CA ASP A 182 14.29 -7.93 8.93
C ASP A 182 12.84 -7.49 9.17
N PHE A 183 12.54 -6.21 8.92
CA PHE A 183 11.19 -5.66 9.09
C PHE A 183 10.24 -6.21 8.02
N VAL A 184 10.66 -6.23 6.76
CA VAL A 184 9.89 -6.77 5.64
C VAL A 184 9.63 -8.26 5.84
N VAL A 185 10.69 -9.03 6.12
CA VAL A 185 10.58 -10.48 6.39
C VAL A 185 9.70 -10.73 7.60
N GLY A 186 9.95 -10.05 8.73
CA GLY A 186 9.15 -10.22 9.94
C GLY A 186 7.67 -9.86 9.76
N HIS A 187 7.35 -8.81 9.01
CA HIS A 187 5.98 -8.43 8.68
C HIS A 187 5.29 -9.51 7.84
N PHE A 188 5.89 -9.90 6.72
CA PHE A 188 5.25 -10.86 5.81
C PHE A 188 5.24 -12.31 6.35
N CYS A 189 6.20 -12.72 7.17
CA CYS A 189 6.11 -13.99 7.90
C CYS A 189 4.97 -14.00 8.91
N LYS A 190 4.68 -12.85 9.55
CA LYS A 190 3.59 -12.73 10.52
C LYS A 190 2.22 -12.62 9.86
N HIS A 191 2.12 -11.93 8.71
CA HIS A 191 0.86 -11.59 8.05
C HIS A 191 0.56 -12.45 6.80
N GLY A 192 1.48 -13.29 6.34
CA GLY A 192 1.35 -14.03 5.08
C GLY A 192 0.10 -14.91 5.02
N ARG A 193 -0.24 -15.60 6.12
CA ARG A 193 -1.48 -16.37 6.23
C ARG A 193 -2.72 -15.49 6.12
N ASP A 194 -2.78 -14.37 6.84
CA ASP A 194 -3.91 -13.44 6.81
C ASP A 194 -4.14 -12.89 5.38
N ILE A 195 -3.06 -12.55 4.69
CA ILE A 195 -3.10 -12.09 3.28
C ILE A 195 -3.70 -13.17 2.38
N LEU A 196 -3.26 -14.43 2.51
CA LEU A 196 -3.75 -15.55 1.71
C LEU A 196 -5.21 -15.90 2.03
N VAL A 197 -5.64 -15.75 3.28
CA VAL A 197 -7.06 -15.86 3.67
C VAL A 197 -7.90 -14.79 2.97
N SER A 198 -7.42 -13.54 2.90
CA SER A 198 -8.10 -12.50 2.14
C SER A 198 -8.17 -12.80 0.64
N CYS A 199 -7.07 -13.29 0.04
CA CYS A 199 -7.08 -13.74 -1.35
C CYS A 199 -8.14 -14.82 -1.59
N LYS A 200 -8.23 -15.82 -0.71
CA LYS A 200 -9.24 -16.88 -0.79
C LYS A 200 -10.66 -16.30 -0.74
N ALA A 201 -10.94 -15.40 0.21
CA ALA A 201 -12.26 -14.80 0.32
C ALA A 201 -12.65 -14.03 -0.95
N TYR A 202 -11.72 -13.31 -1.57
CA TYR A 202 -11.98 -12.56 -2.79
C TYR A 202 -12.21 -13.47 -4.00
N LEU A 203 -11.51 -14.61 -4.07
CA LEU A 203 -11.82 -15.68 -5.04
C LEU A 203 -13.24 -16.24 -4.83
N ASP A 204 -13.62 -16.46 -3.57
CA ASP A 204 -14.95 -16.95 -3.18
C ASP A 204 -16.06 -15.88 -3.38
N GLY A 205 -15.71 -14.65 -3.79
CA GLY A 205 -16.66 -13.60 -4.19
C GLY A 205 -16.79 -12.44 -3.19
N ALA A 206 -16.05 -12.43 -2.09
CA ALA A 206 -16.02 -11.29 -1.18
C ALA A 206 -15.39 -10.06 -1.84
N GLN A 207 -15.82 -8.85 -1.46
CA GLN A 207 -15.27 -7.62 -2.01
C GLN A 207 -13.89 -7.29 -1.47
N VAL A 208 -13.01 -6.77 -2.33
CA VAL A 208 -11.70 -6.25 -1.91
C VAL A 208 -11.87 -5.19 -0.82
N GLY A 209 -11.23 -5.41 0.33
CA GLY A 209 -11.29 -4.53 1.49
C GLY A 209 -12.40 -4.85 2.51
N CYS A 210 -13.30 -5.82 2.29
CA CYS A 210 -14.40 -6.07 3.24
C CYS A 210 -14.01 -6.85 4.51
N LEU A 211 -12.79 -7.39 4.58
CA LEU A 211 -12.35 -8.24 5.69
C LEU A 211 -11.76 -7.42 6.83
N ALA A 212 -12.51 -7.42 7.94
CA ALA A 212 -12.14 -7.16 9.32
C ALA A 212 -11.28 -8.26 9.97
N LYS A 213 -10.18 -8.01 10.71
CA LYS A 213 -9.61 -8.94 11.70
C LYS A 213 -10.63 -9.10 12.83
N GLY A 214 -11.62 -9.96 12.60
CA GLY A 214 -12.80 -10.14 13.45
C GLY A 214 -14.12 -10.44 12.72
N GLY A 215 -14.16 -10.38 11.38
CA GLY A 215 -15.35 -10.72 10.60
C GLY A 215 -15.50 -9.92 9.31
N VAL A 216 -16.48 -10.31 8.49
CA VAL A 216 -16.88 -9.59 7.29
C VAL A 216 -17.59 -8.30 7.70
N GLN A 217 -17.14 -7.13 7.23
CA GLN A 217 -17.94 -5.90 7.34
C GLN A 217 -19.09 -5.97 6.34
N ASP A 218 -20.31 -5.68 6.80
CA ASP A 218 -21.60 -5.77 6.10
C ASP A 218 -21.47 -5.67 4.56
N VAL A 219 -21.51 -6.83 3.90
CA VAL A 219 -21.65 -6.92 2.45
C VAL A 219 -23.13 -6.75 2.15
N ASP A 220 -23.48 -5.54 1.74
CA ASP A 220 -24.79 -5.21 1.15
C ASP A 220 -25.12 -6.26 0.07
N GLU A 221 -26.24 -6.99 0.25
CA GLU A 221 -26.70 -8.19 -0.50
C GLU A 221 -27.08 -7.92 -1.98
N GLY A 222 -26.41 -6.98 -2.64
CA GLY A 222 -26.49 -6.78 -4.08
C GLY A 222 -25.48 -7.64 -4.83
N ASP A 223 -25.63 -7.72 -6.16
CA ASP A 223 -24.74 -8.35 -7.15
C ASP A 223 -23.32 -7.74 -7.16
N LYS A 224 -22.62 -7.91 -6.04
CA LYS A 224 -21.43 -7.16 -5.62
C LYS A 224 -20.20 -8.07 -5.49
N SER A 225 -20.22 -9.26 -6.09
CA SER A 225 -19.07 -10.16 -6.15
C SER A 225 -17.92 -9.51 -6.92
N CYS A 226 -16.69 -9.88 -6.57
CA CYS A 226 -15.54 -9.59 -7.41
C CYS A 226 -15.73 -10.09 -8.85
N SER A 227 -15.19 -9.35 -9.82
CA SER A 227 -15.26 -9.68 -11.24
C SER A 227 -14.52 -10.98 -11.56
N GLN A 228 -15.00 -11.73 -12.57
CA GLN A 228 -14.33 -12.97 -12.98
C GLN A 228 -12.92 -12.71 -13.49
N GLN A 229 -12.69 -11.58 -14.17
CA GLN A 229 -11.35 -11.20 -14.63
C GLN A 229 -10.39 -11.03 -13.46
N PHE A 230 -10.85 -10.39 -12.37
CA PHE A 230 -10.05 -10.25 -11.17
C PHE A 230 -9.76 -11.60 -10.51
N LYS A 231 -10.75 -12.49 -10.40
CA LYS A 231 -10.56 -13.83 -9.81
C LYS A 231 -9.52 -14.65 -10.58
N ASN A 232 -9.60 -14.65 -11.91
CA ASN A 232 -8.63 -15.33 -12.76
C ASN A 232 -7.21 -14.76 -12.54
N ASN A 233 -7.05 -13.43 -12.56
CA ASN A 233 -5.76 -12.77 -12.33
C ASN A 233 -5.20 -13.09 -10.94
N LEU A 234 -6.06 -13.13 -9.92
CA LEU A 234 -5.68 -13.43 -8.54
C LEU A 234 -5.23 -14.90 -8.41
N ALA A 235 -5.99 -15.84 -8.99
CA ALA A 235 -5.67 -17.27 -8.98
C ALA A 235 -4.30 -17.55 -9.63
N GLU A 236 -4.01 -16.91 -10.77
CA GLU A 236 -2.70 -16.99 -11.44
C GLU A 236 -1.58 -16.44 -10.54
N PHE A 237 -1.85 -15.37 -9.80
CA PHE A 237 -0.85 -14.72 -8.95
C PHE A 237 -0.57 -15.47 -7.63
N ILE A 238 -1.52 -16.27 -7.13
CA ILE A 238 -1.40 -16.99 -5.84
C ILE A 238 -0.15 -17.85 -5.78
N THR A 239 0.18 -18.56 -6.86
CA THR A 239 1.38 -19.44 -6.87
C THR A 239 2.65 -18.63 -6.63
N ILE A 240 2.78 -17.47 -7.28
CA ILE A 240 3.92 -16.56 -7.11
C ILE A 240 3.97 -16.04 -5.68
N LEU A 241 2.81 -15.65 -5.13
CA LEU A 241 2.70 -15.09 -3.80
C LEU A 241 3.07 -16.12 -2.72
N VAL A 242 2.51 -17.32 -2.77
CA VAL A 242 2.79 -18.42 -1.83
C VAL A 242 4.27 -18.78 -1.87
N ASN A 243 4.84 -18.98 -3.06
CA ASN A 243 6.27 -19.32 -3.18
C ASN A 243 7.16 -18.23 -2.59
N THR A 244 6.84 -16.95 -2.83
CA THR A 244 7.61 -15.83 -2.28
C THR A 244 7.50 -15.78 -0.75
N PHE A 245 6.34 -16.08 -0.16
CA PHE A 245 6.18 -16.20 1.29
C PHE A 245 7.02 -17.36 1.88
N LEU A 246 7.03 -18.51 1.21
CA LEU A 246 7.83 -19.67 1.65
C LEU A 246 9.34 -19.38 1.57
N GLU A 247 9.80 -18.69 0.52
CA GLU A 247 11.20 -18.28 0.33
C GLU A 247 11.73 -17.42 1.49
N ILE A 248 10.88 -16.57 2.08
CA ILE A 248 11.25 -15.73 3.24
C ILE A 248 11.02 -16.43 4.59
N GLY A 249 10.55 -17.68 4.59
CA GLY A 249 10.35 -18.49 5.79
C GLY A 249 8.99 -18.34 6.47
N ALA A 250 7.97 -17.84 5.76
CA ALA A 250 6.60 -17.84 6.29
C ALA A 250 6.07 -19.28 6.41
N LYS A 251 5.39 -19.58 7.51
CA LYS A 251 4.85 -20.92 7.80
C LYS A 251 3.42 -21.06 7.29
N ASP A 252 3.01 -22.30 7.03
CA ASP A 252 1.63 -22.69 6.74
C ASP A 252 0.99 -21.97 5.54
N CYS A 253 1.80 -21.43 4.63
CA CYS A 253 1.34 -20.76 3.40
C CYS A 253 1.13 -21.75 2.25
N GLN A 254 1.80 -22.91 2.29
CA GLN A 254 1.72 -23.96 1.27
C GLN A 254 0.31 -24.56 1.12
N GLU A 255 -0.53 -24.49 2.15
CA GLU A 255 -1.91 -24.98 2.10
C GLU A 255 -2.80 -24.22 1.09
N PHE A 256 -2.37 -23.02 0.67
CA PHE A 256 -3.11 -22.16 -0.25
C PHE A 256 -2.76 -22.42 -1.73
N LEU A 257 -1.75 -23.25 -2.04
CA LEU A 257 -1.40 -23.62 -3.43
C LEU A 257 -2.56 -24.18 -4.25
N PRO A 258 -3.49 -25.00 -3.70
CA PRO A 258 -4.64 -25.51 -4.45
C PRO A 258 -5.59 -24.40 -4.95
N LEU A 259 -5.54 -23.19 -4.39
CA LEU A 259 -6.37 -22.08 -4.87
C LEU A 259 -6.00 -21.65 -6.29
N ALA A 260 -4.76 -21.86 -6.71
CA ALA A 260 -4.32 -21.56 -8.08
C ALA A 260 -4.92 -22.52 -9.14
N GLN A 261 -5.44 -23.68 -8.72
CA GLN A 261 -5.89 -24.75 -9.62
C GLN A 261 -7.42 -24.81 -9.80
N LYS A 262 -8.20 -24.13 -8.95
CA LYS A 262 -9.67 -24.24 -8.95
C LYS A 262 -10.35 -23.53 -10.13
N GLU A 263 -9.75 -22.51 -10.74
CA GLU A 263 -10.38 -21.75 -11.84
C GLU A 263 -9.93 -22.15 -13.25
N THR A 264 -8.85 -22.92 -13.43
CA THR A 264 -8.45 -23.45 -14.74
C THR A 264 -9.34 -24.61 -15.24
N GLY A 265 -10.37 -24.98 -14.47
CA GLY A 265 -11.24 -26.13 -14.72
C GLY A 265 -12.47 -25.89 -15.58
N GLN A 266 -12.70 -24.69 -16.14
CA GLN A 266 -13.81 -24.44 -17.06
C GLN A 266 -13.37 -23.76 -18.37
N ALA A 267 -13.62 -24.49 -19.46
CA ALA A 267 -13.54 -24.13 -20.89
C ALA A 267 -12.17 -24.11 -21.58
N THR A 268 -11.66 -25.31 -21.93
CA THR A 268 -10.88 -25.50 -23.16
C THR A 268 -11.78 -25.36 -24.38
N THR A 269 -11.69 -24.24 -25.10
CA THR A 269 -11.90 -24.24 -26.55
C THR A 269 -10.67 -23.65 -27.22
N ALA A 270 -10.15 -24.38 -28.21
CA ALA A 270 -8.85 -24.14 -28.83
C ALA A 270 -8.74 -22.72 -29.44
N PRO A 271 -7.56 -22.08 -29.40
CA PRO A 271 -7.36 -20.78 -30.05
C PRO A 271 -7.45 -20.94 -31.57
N ARG A 272 -8.36 -20.16 -32.19
CA ARG A 272 -8.34 -19.92 -33.64
C ARG A 272 -7.14 -19.04 -34.00
N PRO A 273 -6.43 -19.29 -35.11
CA PRO A 273 -5.30 -18.47 -35.52
C PRO A 273 -5.79 -17.06 -35.92
N MET A 274 -5.17 -16.04 -35.34
CA MET A 274 -5.41 -14.64 -35.70
C MET A 274 -4.53 -14.29 -36.91
N ASN A 275 -5.15 -14.04 -38.06
CA ASN A 275 -4.49 -13.42 -39.20
C ASN A 275 -4.20 -11.96 -38.87
N LEU A 276 -2.92 -11.62 -38.78
CA LEU A 276 -2.44 -10.24 -38.72
C LEU A 276 -2.08 -9.78 -40.14
N TYR A 277 -3.03 -9.17 -40.85
CA TYR A 277 -2.79 -8.16 -41.90
C TYR A 277 -4.10 -7.41 -42.19
N ASN A 278 -4.21 -6.20 -41.65
CA ASN A 278 -4.70 -4.95 -42.27
C ASN A 278 -4.81 -3.86 -41.22
#